data_AF-A0A841IM37-F1
#
_entry.id   AF-A0A841IM37-F1
#
_cell.length_a   1.000
_cell.length_b   1.000
_cell.length_c   1.000
_cell.angle_alpha   90.00
_cell.angle_beta   90.00
_cell.angle_gamma   90.00
#
_symmetry.space_group_name_H-M   'P 1'
#
loop_
_entity.id
_entity.type
_entity.pdbx_description
1 polymer ?
#
loop_
_entity_poly.entity_id
_entity_poly.type
_entity_poly.pdbx_seq_one_letter_code
_entity_poly.pdbx_strand_id
1 'polypeptide(L)'
;MTENPGGEGPSAPDVPDHVKRTVVDLIAAYADRNRDELERAVPRAADAIDEVLSELRVVAAFLSRRVQATGVVWKPADSREAVARTVAEMLPPELEFAVSTAWEAHTVGEEEAAERLTNGDPMVYVHMLAAFGAAIGLAVYKRAELVSTLRQVTGLAE
;
A
#
# COMPACT_ATOMS: atom_id res chain seq x y z
N MET A 1 15.38 -32.48 -34.77
CA MET A 1 14.68 -31.18 -34.76
C MET A 1 13.94 -31.12 -33.44
N THR A 2 14.37 -30.22 -32.57
CA THR A 2 13.89 -30.09 -31.19
C THR A 2 12.84 -29.00 -31.19
N GLU A 3 11.57 -29.33 -31.00
CA GLU A 3 10.51 -28.35 -30.77
C GLU A 3 10.39 -28.12 -29.25
N ASN A 4 10.65 -26.88 -28.84
CA ASN A 4 10.48 -26.40 -27.47
C ASN A 4 8.98 -26.13 -27.20
N PRO A 5 8.46 -26.45 -26.00
CA PRO A 5 7.11 -26.08 -25.60
C PRO A 5 7.11 -24.64 -25.06
N GLY A 6 6.49 -23.72 -25.79
CA GLY A 6 6.22 -22.36 -25.32
C GLY A 6 5.13 -22.40 -24.25
N GLY A 7 5.53 -22.41 -22.98
CA GLY A 7 4.65 -22.16 -21.85
C GLY A 7 4.38 -20.65 -21.73
N GLU A 8 3.30 -20.18 -22.32
CA GLU A 8 2.66 -18.93 -21.90
C GLU A 8 1.78 -19.24 -20.69
N GLY A 9 2.32 -19.01 -19.50
CA GLY A 9 1.47 -18.81 -18.32
C GLY A 9 0.57 -17.60 -18.55
N PRO A 10 -0.63 -17.54 -17.95
CA PRO A 10 -1.54 -16.42 -18.15
C PRO A 10 -0.85 -15.12 -17.75
N SER A 11 -0.67 -14.20 -18.70
CA SER A 11 -0.30 -12.81 -18.41
C SER A 11 -1.31 -12.30 -17.39
N ALA A 12 -0.83 -11.87 -16.21
CA ALA A 12 -1.68 -11.18 -15.26
C ALA A 12 -2.37 -10.02 -16.01
N PRO A 13 -3.68 -9.78 -15.80
CA PRO A 13 -4.38 -8.70 -16.47
C PRO A 13 -3.60 -7.40 -16.23
N ASP A 14 -3.27 -6.69 -17.31
CA ASP A 14 -2.53 -5.44 -17.22
C ASP A 14 -3.39 -4.42 -16.46
N VAL A 15 -2.94 -4.06 -15.25
CA VAL A 15 -3.68 -3.15 -14.38
C VAL A 15 -3.75 -1.77 -15.07
N PRO A 16 -4.93 -1.13 -15.16
CA PRO A 16 -5.06 0.16 -15.83
C PRO A 16 -4.13 1.24 -15.25
N ASP A 17 -3.53 2.06 -16.11
CA ASP A 17 -2.66 3.18 -15.71
C ASP A 17 -3.26 4.10 -14.65
N HIS A 18 -4.58 4.33 -14.70
CA HIS A 18 -5.24 5.18 -13.73
C HIS A 18 -5.26 4.56 -12.32
N VAL A 19 -5.38 3.23 -12.21
CA VAL A 19 -5.27 2.49 -10.93
C VAL A 19 -3.84 2.62 -10.41
N LYS A 20 -2.84 2.33 -11.25
CA LYS A 20 -1.42 2.47 -10.92
C LYS A 20 -1.11 3.88 -10.39
N ARG A 21 -1.61 4.93 -11.07
CA ARG A 21 -1.43 6.34 -10.65
C ARG A 21 -2.11 6.61 -9.31
N THR A 22 -3.33 6.15 -9.11
CA THR A 22 -4.06 6.31 -7.84
C THR A 22 -3.29 5.67 -6.68
N VAL A 23 -2.72 4.47 -6.87
CA VAL A 23 -1.89 3.81 -5.84
C VAL A 23 -0.65 4.63 -5.50
N VAL A 24 0.07 5.12 -6.52
CA VAL A 24 1.26 5.97 -6.30
C VAL A 24 0.87 7.27 -5.58
N ASP A 25 -0.23 7.90 -5.97
CA ASP A 25 -0.72 9.15 -5.38
C ASP A 25 -1.11 8.97 -3.91
N LEU A 26 -1.80 7.87 -3.56
CA LEU A 26 -2.18 7.55 -2.18
C LEU A 26 -0.93 7.41 -1.29
N ILE A 27 0.05 6.61 -1.72
CA ILE A 27 1.29 6.40 -0.96
C ILE A 27 2.09 7.69 -0.88
N ALA A 28 2.19 8.46 -1.97
CA ALA A 28 2.89 9.74 -2.00
C ALA A 28 2.26 10.74 -1.03
N ALA A 29 0.93 10.85 -1.00
CA ALA A 29 0.23 11.76 -0.09
C ALA A 29 0.52 11.44 1.39
N TYR A 30 0.56 10.16 1.76
CA TYR A 30 0.98 9.76 3.11
C TYR A 30 2.46 10.05 3.38
N ALA A 31 3.34 9.75 2.42
CA ALA A 31 4.77 10.01 2.56
C ALA A 31 5.08 11.51 2.71
N ASP A 32 4.29 12.36 2.06
CA ASP A 32 4.39 13.82 2.11
C ASP A 32 3.61 14.47 3.24
N ARG A 33 2.83 13.68 3.98
CA ARG A 33 1.92 14.19 5.02
C ARG A 33 0.98 15.27 4.45
N ASN A 34 0.54 15.06 3.21
CA ASN A 34 -0.28 16.01 2.46
C ASN A 34 -1.75 15.55 2.44
N ARG A 35 -2.54 16.07 3.38
CA ARG A 35 -3.96 15.72 3.52
C ARG A 35 -4.76 16.09 2.26
N ASP A 36 -4.50 17.25 1.66
CA ASP A 36 -5.25 17.71 0.49
C ASP A 36 -5.01 16.80 -0.72
N GLU A 37 -3.79 16.28 -0.89
CA GLU A 37 -3.51 15.29 -1.94
C GLU A 37 -4.18 13.95 -1.67
N LEU A 38 -4.20 13.53 -0.40
CA LEU A 38 -4.92 12.32 0.01
C LEU A 38 -6.41 12.45 -0.29
N GLU A 39 -7.04 13.55 0.08
CA GLU A 39 -8.46 13.84 -0.17
C GLU A 39 -8.80 13.85 -1.68
N ARG A 40 -7.87 14.28 -2.54
CA ARG A 40 -8.04 14.22 -4.01
C ARG A 40 -7.85 12.82 -4.59
N ALA A 41 -7.09 11.95 -3.92
CA ALA A 41 -6.84 10.58 -4.37
C ALA A 41 -7.95 9.61 -3.93
N VAL A 42 -8.56 9.83 -2.77
CA VAL A 42 -9.58 8.95 -2.17
C VAL A 42 -10.77 8.65 -3.10
N PRO A 43 -11.42 9.62 -3.77
CA PRO A 43 -12.55 9.32 -4.66
C PRO A 43 -12.16 8.38 -5.82
N ARG A 44 -10.98 8.60 -6.42
CA ARG A 44 -10.45 7.75 -7.50
C ARG A 44 -10.15 6.33 -7.02
N ALA A 45 -9.77 6.19 -5.75
CA ALA A 45 -9.55 4.89 -5.14
C ALA A 45 -10.88 4.17 -4.88
N ALA A 46 -11.90 4.88 -4.43
CA ALA A 46 -13.24 4.33 -4.22
C ALA A 46 -13.89 3.84 -5.53
N ASP A 47 -13.66 4.55 -6.64
CA ASP A 47 -14.18 4.17 -7.97
C ASP A 47 -13.59 2.86 -8.53
N ALA A 48 -12.41 2.44 -8.07
CA ALA A 48 -11.67 1.27 -8.54
C ALA A 48 -11.09 0.46 -7.38
N ILE A 49 -11.92 0.24 -6.35
CA ILE A 49 -11.48 -0.19 -5.03
C ILE A 49 -10.79 -1.56 -5.02
N ASP A 50 -11.29 -2.53 -5.78
CA ASP A 50 -10.74 -3.89 -5.81
C ASP A 50 -9.38 -3.92 -6.52
N GLU A 51 -9.26 -3.21 -7.63
CA GLU A 51 -8.01 -3.08 -8.38
C GLU A 51 -6.96 -2.31 -7.58
N VAL A 52 -7.35 -1.22 -6.91
CA VAL A 52 -6.47 -0.43 -6.05
C VAL A 52 -5.99 -1.24 -4.85
N LEU A 53 -6.87 -1.98 -4.19
CA LEU A 53 -6.48 -2.87 -3.08
C LEU A 53 -5.52 -3.96 -3.54
N SER A 54 -5.79 -4.59 -4.68
CA SER A 54 -4.91 -5.61 -5.26
C SER A 54 -3.51 -5.05 -5.54
N GLU A 55 -3.44 -3.88 -6.19
CA GLU A 55 -2.18 -3.23 -6.54
C GLU A 55 -1.42 -2.72 -5.29
N LEU A 56 -2.12 -2.19 -4.29
CA LEU A 56 -1.53 -1.83 -3.00
C LEU A 56 -0.91 -3.02 -2.28
N ARG A 57 -1.51 -4.22 -2.35
CA ARG A 57 -0.93 -5.45 -1.79
C ARG A 57 0.36 -5.85 -2.51
N VAL A 58 0.40 -5.72 -3.84
CA VAL A 58 1.61 -5.96 -4.64
C VAL A 58 2.73 -5.00 -4.23
N VAL A 59 2.43 -3.71 -4.12
CA VAL A 59 3.39 -2.69 -3.69
C VAL A 59 3.87 -2.93 -2.25
N ALA A 60 2.96 -3.23 -1.33
CA ALA A 60 3.30 -3.54 0.06
C ALA A 60 4.24 -4.74 0.17
N ALA A 61 3.99 -5.81 -0.60
CA ALA A 61 4.85 -6.99 -0.65
C ALA A 61 6.23 -6.66 -1.26
N PHE A 62 6.28 -5.84 -2.31
CA PHE A 62 7.54 -5.36 -2.89
C PHE A 62 8.38 -4.58 -1.87
N LEU A 63 7.79 -3.58 -1.20
CA LEU A 63 8.51 -2.75 -0.24
C LEU A 63 8.95 -3.55 1.00
N SER A 64 8.14 -4.51 1.43
CA SER A 64 8.49 -5.44 2.52
C SER A 64 9.73 -6.26 2.18
N ARG A 65 9.81 -6.82 0.97
CA ARG A 65 11.02 -7.50 0.48
C ARG A 65 12.20 -6.54 0.39
N ARG A 66 11.96 -5.28 0.02
CA ARG A 66 13.02 -4.27 -0.06
C ARG A 66 13.63 -3.93 1.30
N VAL A 67 12.80 -3.75 2.33
CA VAL A 67 13.25 -3.56 3.71
C VAL A 67 14.05 -4.77 4.19
N GLN A 68 13.57 -5.99 3.95
CA GLN A 68 14.30 -7.20 4.35
C GLN A 68 15.69 -7.27 3.70
N ALA A 69 15.82 -6.81 2.44
CA ALA A 69 17.10 -6.79 1.74
C ALA A 69 18.11 -5.76 2.28
N THR A 70 17.71 -4.78 3.10
CA THR A 70 18.65 -3.85 3.74
C THR A 70 19.31 -4.44 5.00
N GLY A 71 18.84 -5.61 5.46
CA GLY A 71 19.28 -6.23 6.70
C GLY A 71 18.67 -5.60 7.97
N VAL A 72 17.79 -4.61 7.82
CA VAL A 72 17.05 -4.02 8.95
C VAL A 72 15.96 -4.99 9.40
N VAL A 73 15.97 -5.34 10.69
CA VAL A 73 14.92 -6.15 11.31
C VAL A 73 13.70 -5.26 11.54
N TRP A 74 12.63 -5.51 10.78
CA TRP A 74 11.34 -4.82 10.92
C TRP A 74 10.35 -5.70 11.68
N LYS A 75 10.13 -5.42 12.96
CA LYS A 75 9.24 -6.22 13.81
C LYS A 75 7.79 -5.77 13.64
N PRO A 76 6.80 -6.61 14.00
CA PRO A 76 5.40 -6.20 14.02
C PRO A 76 5.12 -4.95 14.85
N ALA A 77 5.87 -4.73 15.95
CA ALA A 77 5.75 -3.52 16.77
C ALA A 77 6.22 -2.27 16.02
N ASP A 78 7.38 -2.34 15.34
CA ASP A 78 7.91 -1.23 14.53
C ASP A 78 6.92 -0.85 13.42
N SER A 79 6.31 -1.87 12.81
CA SER A 79 5.29 -1.67 11.78
C SER A 79 4.03 -1.01 12.31
N ARG A 80 3.56 -1.39 13.50
CA ARG A 80 2.38 -0.80 14.14
C ARG A 80 2.61 0.67 14.49
N GLU A 81 3.74 0.97 15.11
CA GLU A 81 4.12 2.34 15.45
C GLU A 81 4.25 3.22 14.20
N ALA A 82 4.90 2.70 13.15
CA ALA A 82 5.12 3.45 11.92
C ALA A 82 3.81 3.76 11.19
N VAL A 83 2.87 2.81 11.12
CA VAL A 83 1.54 3.04 10.53
C VAL A 83 0.73 4.03 11.36
N ALA A 84 0.64 3.84 12.68
CA ALA A 84 -0.07 4.76 13.58
C ALA A 84 0.44 6.20 13.43
N ARG A 85 1.77 6.38 13.42
CA ARG A 85 2.40 7.69 13.18
C ARG A 85 2.07 8.25 11.79
N THR A 86 1.99 7.40 10.77
CA THR A 86 1.73 7.81 9.38
C THR A 86 0.29 8.26 9.17
N VAL A 87 -0.68 7.66 9.87
CA VAL A 87 -2.09 8.04 9.80
C VAL A 87 -2.48 9.15 10.76
N ALA A 88 -1.74 9.31 11.87
CA ALA A 88 -1.96 10.35 12.86
C ALA A 88 -2.11 11.72 12.19
N GLU A 89 -3.17 12.47 12.46
CA GLU A 89 -3.42 13.80 11.86
C GLU A 89 -3.56 13.81 10.33
N MET A 90 -3.58 12.67 9.64
CA MET A 90 -3.88 12.58 8.20
C MET A 90 -5.34 12.18 7.96
N LEU A 91 -5.95 11.49 8.91
CA LEU A 91 -7.31 10.97 8.83
C LEU A 91 -8.20 11.58 9.92
N PRO A 92 -9.53 11.57 9.74
CA PRO A 92 -10.45 11.78 10.85
C PRO A 92 -10.22 10.77 11.98
N PRO A 93 -10.43 11.13 13.26
CA PRO A 93 -10.10 10.27 14.40
C PRO A 93 -10.69 8.86 14.33
N GLU A 94 -11.93 8.72 13.85
CA GLU A 94 -12.63 7.44 13.74
C GLU A 94 -11.94 6.53 12.72
N LEU A 95 -11.48 7.11 11.60
CA LEU A 95 -10.81 6.37 10.54
C LEU A 95 -9.34 6.08 10.90
N GLU A 96 -8.67 7.01 11.59
CA GLU A 96 -7.34 6.80 12.16
C GLU A 96 -7.32 5.60 13.11
N PHE A 97 -8.31 5.54 14.00
CA PHE A 97 -8.51 4.40 14.91
C PHE A 97 -8.75 3.11 14.14
N ALA A 98 -9.71 3.11 13.20
CA ALA A 98 -10.02 1.93 12.40
C ALA A 98 -8.80 1.39 11.64
N VAL A 99 -8.01 2.25 11.00
CA VAL A 99 -6.80 1.85 10.28
C VAL A 99 -5.74 1.28 11.23
N SER A 100 -5.49 1.94 12.36
CA SER A 100 -4.47 1.51 13.31
C SER A 100 -4.81 0.15 13.93
N THR A 101 -6.08 -0.05 14.30
CA THR A 101 -6.56 -1.32 14.85
C THR A 101 -6.59 -2.43 13.80
N ALA A 102 -7.05 -2.13 12.58
CA ALA A 102 -7.04 -3.10 11.49
C ALA A 102 -5.60 -3.56 11.16
N TRP A 103 -4.65 -2.62 11.14
CA TRP A 103 -3.24 -2.94 10.91
C TRP A 103 -2.66 -3.79 12.03
N GLU A 104 -2.97 -3.46 13.28
CA GLU A 104 -2.53 -4.27 14.43
C GLU A 104 -3.00 -5.72 14.29
N ALA A 105 -4.31 -5.94 14.07
CA ALA A 105 -4.88 -7.26 13.87
C ALA A 105 -4.25 -7.99 12.66
N HIS A 106 -4.03 -7.29 11.55
CA HIS A 106 -3.35 -7.84 10.36
C HIS A 106 -1.91 -8.30 10.68
N THR A 107 -1.15 -7.52 11.45
CA THR A 107 0.26 -7.84 11.76
C THR A 107 0.44 -9.06 12.66
N VAL A 108 -0.61 -9.47 13.38
CA VAL A 108 -0.60 -10.66 14.26
C VAL A 108 -1.37 -11.85 13.66
N GLY A 109 -1.89 -11.71 12.43
CA GLY A 109 -2.62 -12.77 11.73
C GLY A 109 -4.09 -12.93 12.14
N GLU A 110 -4.68 -11.93 12.80
CA GLU A 110 -6.09 -11.92 13.20
C GLU A 110 -6.97 -11.20 12.15
N GLU A 111 -6.98 -11.72 10.91
CA GLU A 111 -7.67 -11.08 9.79
C GLU A 111 -9.19 -10.97 9.99
N GLU A 112 -9.83 -11.99 10.57
CA GLU A 112 -11.26 -11.98 10.93
C GLU A 112 -11.59 -10.94 12.01
N ALA A 113 -10.63 -10.56 12.86
CA ALA A 113 -10.82 -9.48 13.83
C ALA A 113 -10.70 -8.12 13.14
N ALA A 114 -9.73 -7.96 12.22
CA ALA A 114 -9.58 -6.75 11.41
C ALA A 114 -10.85 -6.46 10.59
N GLU A 115 -11.43 -7.49 9.95
CA GLU A 115 -12.64 -7.33 9.13
C GLU A 115 -13.86 -6.89 9.94
N ARG A 116 -14.04 -7.45 11.13
CA ARG A 116 -15.11 -7.04 12.06
C ARG A 116 -14.94 -5.60 12.55
N LEU A 117 -13.72 -5.18 12.84
CA LEU A 117 -13.42 -3.84 13.35
C LEU A 117 -13.62 -2.74 12.31
N THR A 118 -13.40 -3.07 11.04
CA THR A 118 -13.61 -2.17 9.91
C THR A 118 -15.05 -2.21 9.37
N ASN A 119 -15.92 -3.05 9.95
CA ASN A 119 -17.27 -3.33 9.43
C ASN A 119 -17.25 -3.71 7.94
N GLY A 120 -16.17 -4.33 7.48
CA GLY A 120 -15.95 -4.67 6.07
C GLY A 120 -15.76 -3.47 5.13
N ASP A 121 -15.50 -2.25 5.62
CA ASP A 121 -15.23 -1.10 4.76
C ASP A 121 -13.87 -1.26 4.06
N PRO A 122 -13.84 -1.50 2.73
CA PRO A 122 -12.58 -1.75 2.03
C PRO A 122 -11.71 -0.49 1.93
N MET A 123 -12.28 0.72 2.11
CA MET A 123 -11.48 1.95 2.15
C MET A 123 -10.57 2.01 3.37
N VAL A 124 -10.94 1.38 4.49
CA VAL A 124 -10.03 1.27 5.64
C VAL A 124 -8.78 0.49 5.23
N TYR A 125 -8.93 -0.58 4.46
CA TYR A 125 -7.81 -1.37 3.95
C TYR A 125 -6.96 -0.61 2.92
N VAL A 126 -7.59 0.24 2.08
CA VAL A 126 -6.87 1.13 1.16
C VAL A 126 -5.97 2.08 1.95
N HIS A 127 -6.52 2.79 2.93
CA HIS A 127 -5.76 3.69 3.79
C HIS A 127 -4.66 2.96 4.57
N MET A 128 -4.99 1.79 5.12
CA MET A 128 -4.06 0.95 5.85
C MET A 128 -2.84 0.54 5.01
N LEU A 129 -3.07 0.00 3.81
CA LEU A 129 -1.99 -0.43 2.92
C LEU A 129 -1.20 0.74 2.34
N ALA A 130 -1.86 1.86 2.02
CA ALA A 130 -1.18 3.06 1.53
C ALA A 130 -0.29 3.69 2.60
N ALA A 131 -0.80 3.81 3.84
CA ALA A 131 -0.03 4.31 4.98
C ALA A 131 1.14 3.38 5.32
N PHE A 132 0.92 2.06 5.29
CA PHE A 132 2.01 1.10 5.44
C PHE A 132 3.06 1.25 4.33
N GLY A 133 2.65 1.33 3.07
CA GLY A 133 3.53 1.53 1.92
C GLY A 133 4.38 2.80 2.06
N ALA A 134 3.80 3.89 2.53
CA ALA A 134 4.53 5.12 2.83
C ALA A 134 5.54 4.92 3.97
N ALA A 135 5.10 4.36 5.09
CA ALA A 135 5.91 4.15 6.28
C ALA A 135 7.13 3.26 6.00
N ILE A 136 6.90 2.09 5.40
CA ILE A 136 7.95 1.12 5.09
C ILE A 136 8.82 1.59 3.92
N GLY A 137 8.24 2.30 2.95
CA GLY A 137 8.98 2.90 1.84
C GLY A 137 9.96 3.98 2.30
N LEU A 138 9.55 4.85 3.22
CA LEU A 138 10.41 5.87 3.81
C LEU A 138 11.48 5.31 4.74
N ALA A 139 11.35 4.06 5.19
CA ALA A 139 12.41 3.39 5.94
C ALA A 139 13.61 3.01 5.06
N VAL A 140 13.45 2.96 3.73
CA VAL A 140 14.49 2.50 2.78
C VAL A 140 14.83 3.50 1.68
N TYR A 141 13.93 4.42 1.37
CA TYR A 141 14.08 5.39 0.31
C TYR A 141 13.90 6.81 0.83
N LYS A 142 14.61 7.76 0.21
CA LYS A 142 14.20 9.16 0.32
C LYS A 142 12.87 9.36 -0.40
N ARG A 143 12.09 10.36 0.01
CA ARG A 143 10.77 10.68 -0.57
C ARG A 143 10.73 10.68 -2.10
N ALA A 144 11.65 11.39 -2.76
CA ALA A 144 11.69 11.47 -4.22
C ALA A 144 12.02 10.11 -4.87
N GLU A 145 12.93 9.35 -4.25
CA GLU A 145 13.32 8.01 -4.71
C GLU A 145 12.17 7.01 -4.53
N LEU A 146 11.39 7.13 -3.44
CA LEU A 146 10.21 6.30 -3.21
C LEU A 146 9.21 6.46 -4.36
N VAL A 147 8.79 7.69 -4.67
CA VAL A 147 7.81 7.93 -5.74
C VAL A 147 8.34 7.47 -7.10
N SER A 148 9.61 7.73 -7.41
CA SER A 148 10.23 7.24 -8.65
C SER A 148 10.24 5.72 -8.73
N THR A 149 10.57 5.04 -7.63
CA THR A 149 10.58 3.57 -7.55
C THR A 149 9.17 3.01 -7.72
N LEU A 150 8.18 3.61 -7.06
CA LEU A 150 6.79 3.18 -7.17
C LEU A 150 6.28 3.28 -8.62
N ARG A 151 6.62 4.36 -9.33
CA ARG A 151 6.29 4.49 -10.76
C ARG A 151 6.95 3.42 -11.62
N GLN A 152 8.19 3.05 -11.34
CA GLN A 152 8.89 1.98 -12.08
C GLN A 152 8.24 0.61 -11.85
N VAL A 153 7.97 0.24 -10.59
CA VAL A 153 7.44 -1.09 -10.26
C VAL A 153 5.98 -1.27 -10.68
N THR A 154 5.23 -0.18 -10.75
CA THR A 154 3.86 -0.18 -11.28
C THR A 154 3.82 -0.08 -12.81
N GLY A 155 4.97 0.06 -13.49
CA GLY A 155 5.02 0.17 -14.95
C GLY A 155 4.53 1.52 -15.50
N LEU A 156 4.51 2.58 -14.69
CA LEU A 156 4.19 3.94 -15.09
C LEU A 156 5.39 4.74 -15.61
N ALA A 157 6.61 4.26 -15.38
CA ALA A 157 7.82 4.85 -15.93
C ALA A 157 8.09 4.23 -17.31
N GLU A 158 8.27 5.07 -18.32
CA GLU A 158 8.83 4.69 -19.64
C GLU A 158 10.32 4.35 -19.53
#